data_AF-A0A5C7Z1F2-F1
#
_entry.id   AF-A0A5C7Z1F2-F1
#
_cell.length_a   1.000
_cell.length_b   1.000
_cell.length_c   1.000
_cell.angle_alpha   90.00
_cell.angle_beta   90.00
_cell.angle_gamma   90.00
#
_symmetry.space_group_name_H-M   'P 1'
#
loop_
_entity.id
_entity.type
_entity.pdbx_description
1 polymer ?
#
loop_
_entity_poly.entity_id
_entity_poly.type
_entity_poly.pdbx_seq_one_letter_code
_entity_poly.pdbx_strand_id
1 'polypeptide(L)' 'DDDKEETVKKRLDVYSSQTRPLVDYYSGWAKQDPAAAPKYRAISGTGSVEEITARAFNALAG' A
#
# COMPACT_ATOMS: atom_id res chain seq x y z
N ASP A 1 8.60 10.95 -21.33
CA ASP A 1 9.98 10.74 -20.84
C ASP A 1 10.04 10.05 -19.47
N ASP A 2 8.93 9.99 -18.71
CA ASP A 2 8.86 9.35 -17.39
C ASP A 2 8.90 7.81 -17.39
N ASP A 3 8.60 7.15 -18.52
CA ASP A 3 8.58 5.69 -18.65
C ASP A 3 9.95 5.09 -19.01
N LYS A 4 11.02 5.88 -19.00
CA LYS A 4 12.38 5.37 -19.17
C LYS A 4 12.82 4.60 -17.93
N GLU A 5 13.48 3.47 -18.14
CA GLU A 5 13.90 2.55 -17.06
C GLU A 5 14.65 3.27 -15.91
N GLU A 6 15.52 4.23 -16.24
CA GLU A 6 16.26 5.01 -15.26
C GLU A 6 15.33 5.88 -14.37
N THR A 7 14.33 6.50 -14.97
CA THR A 7 13.33 7.32 -14.27
C THR A 7 12.39 6.45 -13.42
N VAL A 8 12.00 5.28 -13.94
CA VAL A 8 11.20 4.29 -13.21
C VAL A 8 11.96 3.78 -11.97
N LYS A 9 13.25 3.47 -12.09
CA LYS A 9 14.10 3.07 -10.95
C LYS A 9 14.20 4.17 -9.90
N LYS A 10 14.48 5.41 -10.30
CA LYS A 10 14.51 6.57 -9.38
C LYS A 10 13.17 6.78 -8.67
N ARG A 11 12.05 6.63 -9.38
CA ARG A 11 10.70 6.73 -8.78
C ARG A 11 10.42 5.61 -7.78
N LEU A 12 10.81 4.37 -8.08
CA LEU A 12 10.67 3.25 -7.15
C LEU A 12 11.50 3.46 -5.87
N ASP A 13 12.71 4.00 -6.01
CA ASP A 13 13.60 4.29 -4.89
C ASP A 13 13.06 5.44 -4.00
N VAL A 14 12.55 6.51 -4.63
CA VAL A 14 11.86 7.61 -3.95
C VAL A 14 10.58 7.12 -3.25
N TYR A 15 9.77 6.28 -3.92
CA TYR A 15 8.57 5.69 -3.32
C TYR A 15 8.93 4.79 -2.14
N SER A 16 9.95 3.95 -2.27
CA SER A 16 10.40 3.10 -1.17
C SER A 16 10.95 3.88 0.01
N SER A 17 11.63 5.00 -0.21
CA SER A 17 12.22 5.82 0.86
C SER A 17 11.21 6.73 1.56
N GLN A 18 10.23 7.29 0.82
CA GLN A 18 9.27 8.24 1.38
C GLN A 18 7.94 7.60 1.79
N THR A 19 7.52 6.52 1.14
CA THR A 19 6.21 5.89 1.38
C THR A 19 6.27 4.73 2.37
N ARG A 20 7.38 3.97 2.44
CA ARG A 20 7.53 2.89 3.45
C ARG A 20 7.41 3.38 4.90
N PRO A 21 8.03 4.51 5.31
CA PRO A 21 7.92 4.96 6.70
C PRO A 21 6.47 5.28 7.11
N LEU A 22 5.66 5.82 6.20
CA LEU A 22 4.25 6.11 6.45
C LEU A 22 3.43 4.82 6.58
N VAL A 23 3.70 3.84 5.71
CA VAL A 23 3.06 2.52 5.78
C VAL A 23 3.43 1.80 7.07
N ASP A 24 4.70 1.83 7.47
CA ASP A 24 5.19 1.24 8.70
C ASP A 24 4.55 1.90 9.92
N TYR A 25 4.42 3.23 9.93
CA TYR A 25 3.74 3.99 10.98
C TYR A 25 2.28 3.55 11.16
N TYR A 26 1.49 3.53 10.09
CA TYR A 26 0.08 3.12 10.17
C TYR A 26 -0.08 1.63 10.49
N SER A 27 0.78 0.76 9.96
CA SER A 27 0.76 -0.67 10.28
C SER A 27 1.16 -0.95 11.73
N GLY A 28 2.09 -0.16 12.28
CA GLY A 28 2.52 -0.22 13.68
C GLY A 28 1.43 0.26 14.63
N TRP A 29 0.78 1.38 14.30
CA TRP A 29 -0.34 1.91 15.08
C TRP A 29 -1.51 0.91 15.13
N ALA A 30 -1.86 0.30 13.99
CA ALA A 30 -2.89 -0.74 13.94
C ALA A 30 -2.56 -1.99 14.78
N LYS A 31 -1.29 -2.28 15.05
CA LYS A 31 -0.85 -3.37 15.95
C LYS A 31 -0.84 -2.98 17.42
N GLN A 32 -0.47 -1.73 17.72
CA GLN A 32 -0.34 -1.24 19.10
C GLN A 32 -1.68 -0.86 19.72
N ASP A 33 -2.56 -0.22 18.94
CA ASP A 33 -3.89 0.21 19.40
C ASP A 33 -4.92 0.06 18.27
N PRO A 34 -5.40 -1.17 18.04
CA PRO A 34 -6.38 -1.45 17.00
C PRO A 34 -7.75 -0.77 17.22
N ALA A 35 -8.02 -0.24 18.42
CA ALA A 35 -9.26 0.45 18.73
C ALA A 35 -9.23 1.94 18.36
N ALA A 36 -8.05 2.58 18.43
CA ALA A 36 -7.86 3.98 18.04
C ALA A 36 -7.25 4.18 16.64
N ALA A 37 -6.66 3.13 16.04
CA ALA A 37 -6.02 3.22 14.74
C ALA A 37 -7.02 3.13 13.56
N PRO A 38 -6.77 3.83 12.44
CA PRO A 38 -7.53 3.61 11.20
C PRO A 38 -7.33 2.18 10.70
N LYS A 39 -8.37 1.60 10.07
CA LYS A 39 -8.33 0.23 9.51
C LYS A 39 -7.32 0.15 8.36
N TYR A 40 -6.07 -0.17 8.68
CA TYR A 40 -5.04 -0.47 7.69
C TYR A 40 -5.36 -1.80 6.98
N ARG A 41 -5.32 -1.79 5.65
CA ARG A 41 -5.58 -2.96 4.80
C ARG A 41 -4.57 -2.99 3.65
N ALA A 42 -3.66 -3.96 3.69
CA ALA A 42 -2.77 -4.22 2.57
C ALA A 42 -3.46 -5.16 1.57
N ILE A 43 -3.66 -4.70 0.34
CA ILE A 43 -4.23 -5.50 -0.75
C ILE A 43 -3.12 -5.77 -1.76
N SER A 44 -2.99 -7.03 -2.20
CA SER A 44 -2.07 -7.36 -3.29
C SER A 44 -2.61 -6.80 -4.61
N GLY A 45 -1.78 -6.01 -5.30
CA GLY A 45 -2.08 -5.44 -6.62
C GLY A 45 -1.69 -6.33 -7.80
N THR A 46 -1.33 -7.59 -7.58
CA THR A 46 -0.95 -8.53 -8.64
C THR A 46 -2.14 -9.42 -9.02
N GLY A 47 -2.41 -9.60 -10.32
CA GLY A 47 -3.53 -10.40 -10.84
C GLY A 47 -4.42 -9.59 -11.80
N SER A 48 -5.59 -10.12 -12.13
CA SER A 48 -6.59 -9.43 -12.94
C SER A 48 -7.25 -8.28 -12.17
N VAL A 49 -7.75 -7.28 -12.91
CA VAL A 49 -8.43 -6.12 -12.32
C VAL A 49 -9.65 -6.55 -11.50
N GLU A 50 -10.41 -7.55 -11.95
CA GLU A 50 -11.53 -8.09 -11.16
C GLU A 50 -11.08 -8.69 -9.82
N GLU A 51 -9.95 -9.40 -9.78
CA GLU A 51 -9.41 -10.01 -8.55
C GLU A 51 -8.90 -8.94 -7.58
N ILE A 52 -8.27 -7.88 -8.08
CA ILE A 52 -7.83 -6.74 -7.27
C ILE A 52 -9.06 -6.02 -6.70
N THR A 53 -10.09 -5.81 -7.52
CA THR A 53 -11.35 -5.16 -7.13
C THR A 53 -12.06 -5.95 -6.03
N ALA A 54 -12.20 -7.26 -6.20
CA ALA A 54 -12.80 -8.13 -5.19
C ALA A 54 -12.03 -8.10 -3.85
N ARG A 55 -10.68 -8.13 -3.90
CA ARG A 55 -9.85 -8.00 -2.69
C ARG A 55 -10.03 -6.64 -2.01
N ALA A 56 -10.18 -5.56 -2.77
CA ALA A 56 -10.43 -4.24 -2.22
C ALA A 56 -11.79 -4.14 -1.52
N PHE A 57 -12.86 -4.63 -2.14
CA PHE A 57 -14.17 -4.66 -1.50
C PHE A 57 -14.20 -5.55 -0.25
N ASN A 58 -13.56 -6.72 -0.29
CA ASN A 58 -13.44 -7.59 0.89
C ASN A 58 -12.67 -6.92 2.03
N ALA A 59 -11.64 -6.12 1.72
CA ALA A 59 -10.88 -5.40 2.73
C ALA A 59 -11.69 -4.28 3.42
N LEU A 60 -12.66 -3.68 2.71
CA LEU A 60 -13.56 -2.63 3.20
C LEU A 60 -14.78 -3.15 3.96
N ALA A 61 -15.20 -4.39 3.71
CA ALA A 61 -16.42 -4.98 4.28
C ALA A 61 -16.32 -5.36 5.78
N GLY A 62 -15.24 -4.97 6.48
CA GLY A 62 -14.99 -5.29 7.89
C GLY A 62 -14.90 -4.07 8.79
#